data_AF-A0A1I7ZQM3-F1
#
_entry.id   AF-A0A1I7ZQM3-F1
#
_cell.length_a   1.000
_cell.length_b   1.000
_cell.length_c   1.000
_cell.angle_alpha   90.00
_cell.angle_beta   90.00
_cell.angle_gamma   90.00
#
_symmetry.space_group_name_H-M   'P 1'
#
loop_
_entity.id
_entity.type
_entity.pdbx_description
1 polymer ?
#
loop_
_entity_poly.entity_id
_entity_poly.type
_entity_poly.pdbx_seq_one_letter_code
_entity_poly.pdbx_strand_id
1 'polypeptide(L)'
;MSSEEVADEWATRNPAVPTLYGFDSSCSTSFLPCFSREGCAPTDPAELRRAQNKDAAARAVAKGVERMKNKQNLGAIQAFNEALSYDEHYADAYVARAATLANDGKFEPAVGDLERALAIDCEHQNARQYIVTTLLAWGNRYHHGCFWN
;
A
#
# COMPACT_ATOMS: atom_id res chain seq x y z
N MET A 1 -9.31 -34.40 10.24
CA MET A 1 -9.51 -34.55 8.79
C MET A 1 -8.29 -33.93 8.14
N SER A 2 -7.38 -34.76 7.65
CA SER A 2 -6.19 -34.29 6.96
C SER A 2 -6.58 -33.74 5.59
N SER A 3 -5.78 -32.83 5.05
CA SER A 3 -5.96 -32.25 3.71
C SER A 3 -6.06 -33.32 2.61
N GLU A 4 -5.45 -34.47 2.85
CA GLU A 4 -5.44 -35.65 1.96
C GLU A 4 -6.83 -36.31 1.87
N GLU A 5 -7.55 -36.37 2.99
CA GLU A 5 -8.87 -37.02 3.08
C GLU A 5 -9.94 -36.27 2.27
N VAL A 6 -9.82 -34.94 2.16
CA VAL A 6 -10.78 -34.08 1.42
C VAL A 6 -10.56 -34.16 -0.11
N ALA A 7 -9.31 -34.36 -0.55
CA ALA A 7 -8.99 -34.49 -1.97
C ALA A 7 -9.54 -35.80 -2.56
N ASP A 8 -9.44 -36.90 -1.80
CA ASP A 8 -9.96 -38.21 -2.19
C ASP A 8 -11.50 -38.22 -2.31
N GLU A 9 -12.20 -37.50 -1.42
CA GLU A 9 -13.66 -37.42 -1.41
C GLU A 9 -14.24 -36.56 -2.56
N TRP A 10 -13.44 -35.65 -3.13
CA TRP A 10 -13.81 -34.88 -4.32
C TRP A 10 -13.54 -35.67 -5.61
N ALA A 11 -12.39 -36.37 -5.68
CA ALA A 11 -12.01 -37.16 -6.85
C ALA A 11 -12.98 -38.33 -7.11
N THR A 12 -13.49 -38.95 -6.04
CA THR A 12 -14.51 -40.02 -6.12
C THR A 12 -15.87 -39.53 -6.64
N ARG A 13 -16.20 -38.25 -6.42
CA ARG A 13 -17.47 -37.66 -6.89
C ARG A 13 -17.44 -37.21 -8.35
N ASN A 14 -16.27 -37.00 -8.94
CA ASN A 14 -16.14 -36.48 -10.30
C ASN A 14 -15.04 -37.22 -11.10
N PRO A 15 -15.25 -38.50 -11.41
CA PRO A 15 -14.23 -39.37 -12.01
C PRO A 15 -13.82 -39.00 -13.44
N ALA A 16 -14.57 -38.11 -14.11
CA ALA A 16 -14.27 -37.67 -15.48
C ALA A 16 -13.30 -36.50 -15.54
N VAL A 17 -13.13 -35.73 -14.47
CA VAL A 17 -12.32 -34.50 -14.45
C VAL A 17 -10.83 -34.75 -14.77
N PRO A 18 -10.17 -35.79 -14.23
CA PRO A 18 -8.77 -36.10 -14.56
C PRO A 18 -8.58 -36.39 -16.05
N THR A 19 -9.50 -37.14 -16.66
CA THR A 19 -9.46 -37.50 -18.08
C THR A 19 -9.76 -36.31 -19.00
N LEU A 20 -10.64 -35.39 -18.58
CA LEU A 20 -11.09 -34.26 -19.39
C LEU A 20 -10.04 -33.14 -19.47
N TYR A 21 -9.20 -33.02 -18.43
CA TYR A 21 -8.15 -32.00 -18.33
C TYR A 21 -6.72 -32.59 -18.33
N GLY A 22 -6.57 -33.91 -18.46
CA GLY A 22 -5.28 -34.59 -18.62
C GLY A 22 -4.40 -34.61 -17.37
N PHE A 23 -4.97 -34.72 -16.17
CA PHE A 23 -4.23 -34.79 -14.91
C PHE A 23 -4.04 -36.24 -14.43
N ASP A 24 -2.82 -36.57 -13.98
CA ASP A 24 -2.50 -37.82 -13.30
C ASP A 24 -2.77 -37.68 -11.79
N SER A 25 -3.76 -38.43 -11.29
CA SER A 25 -4.21 -38.41 -9.90
C SER A 25 -3.27 -39.12 -8.93
N SER A 26 -2.19 -39.75 -9.41
CA SER A 26 -1.20 -40.42 -8.57
C SER A 26 -0.07 -39.50 -8.07
N CYS A 27 0.00 -38.26 -8.56
CA CYS A 27 1.03 -37.31 -8.19
C CYS A 27 0.56 -36.43 -7.02
N SER A 28 1.17 -36.59 -5.83
CA SER A 28 0.86 -35.81 -4.62
C SER A 28 1.22 -34.31 -4.69
N THR A 29 1.43 -33.75 -5.89
CA THR A 29 1.71 -32.34 -6.07
C THR A 29 0.64 -31.71 -6.96
N SER A 30 -0.28 -31.00 -6.28
CA SER A 30 -1.14 -29.88 -6.71
C SER A 30 -1.29 -29.56 -8.21
N PHE A 31 -2.54 -29.27 -8.61
CA PHE A 31 -3.09 -28.77 -9.89
C PHE A 31 -2.39 -27.57 -10.60
N LEU A 32 -1.07 -27.49 -10.62
CA LEU A 32 -0.32 -26.50 -11.41
C LEU A 32 0.71 -27.22 -12.29
N PRO A 33 0.35 -27.60 -13.53
CA PRO A 33 1.29 -28.15 -14.49
C PRO A 33 2.03 -27.01 -15.19
N CYS A 34 2.73 -26.15 -14.44
CA CYS A 34 3.84 -25.31 -14.93
C CYS A 34 4.43 -24.44 -13.79
N PHE A 35 5.20 -25.02 -12.88
CA PHE A 35 6.10 -24.23 -12.03
C PHE A 35 7.48 -24.90 -11.85
N SER A 36 7.87 -25.73 -12.81
CA SER A 36 9.24 -26.26 -12.93
C SER A 36 9.89 -25.76 -14.21
N ARG A 37 9.78 -24.45 -14.48
CA ARG A 37 10.68 -23.79 -15.44
C ARG A 37 11.87 -23.27 -14.65
N GLU A 38 12.99 -23.96 -14.79
CA GLU A 38 14.30 -23.49 -14.33
C GLU A 38 14.50 -22.03 -14.76
N GLY A 39 14.56 -21.12 -13.79
CA GLY A 39 14.71 -19.68 -14.02
C GLY A 39 13.66 -18.79 -13.34
N CYS A 40 12.54 -19.33 -12.83
CA CYS A 40 11.66 -18.59 -11.93
C CYS A 40 12.08 -18.95 -10.49
N ALA A 41 12.95 -18.15 -9.87
CA ALA A 41 13.26 -18.34 -8.46
C ALA A 41 11.93 -18.32 -7.66
N PRO A 42 11.68 -19.25 -6.72
CA PRO A 42 10.60 -19.08 -5.77
C PRO A 42 10.91 -17.82 -4.98
N THR A 43 10.33 -16.70 -5.38
CA THR A 43 10.28 -15.52 -4.52
C THR A 43 9.56 -15.99 -3.26
N ASP A 44 10.17 -15.72 -2.12
CA ASP A 44 9.58 -16.08 -0.83
C ASP A 44 8.12 -15.59 -0.84
N PRO A 45 7.11 -16.42 -0.49
CA PRO A 45 5.72 -15.97 -0.40
C PRO A 45 5.53 -14.69 0.42
N ALA A 46 6.45 -14.39 1.35
CA ALA A 46 6.50 -13.11 2.05
C ALA A 46 6.91 -11.93 1.13
N GLU A 47 7.90 -12.11 0.25
CA GLU A 47 8.32 -11.10 -0.73
C GLU A 47 7.22 -10.79 -1.74
N LEU A 48 6.51 -11.83 -2.22
CA LEU A 48 5.37 -11.65 -3.11
C LEU A 48 4.27 -10.79 -2.45
N ARG A 49 3.93 -11.09 -1.19
CA ARG A 49 2.96 -10.29 -0.44
C ARG A 49 3.42 -8.85 -0.23
N ARG A 50 4.70 -8.63 0.10
CA ARG A 50 5.26 -7.27 0.24
C ARG A 50 5.15 -6.48 -1.05
N ALA A 51 5.51 -7.08 -2.20
CA ALA A 51 5.40 -6.44 -3.50
C ALA A 51 3.93 -6.09 -3.83
N GLN A 52 3.01 -7.03 -3.63
CA GLN A 52 1.58 -6.81 -3.85
C GLN A 52 1.00 -5.71 -2.97
N ASN A 53 1.39 -5.67 -1.69
CA ASN A 53 0.97 -4.64 -0.74
C ASN A 53 1.51 -3.27 -1.14
N LYS A 54 2.78 -3.18 -1.55
CA LYS A 54 3.38 -1.95 -2.06
C LYS A 54 2.66 -1.44 -3.31
N ASP A 55 2.32 -2.33 -4.24
CA ASP A 55 1.56 -1.97 -5.45
C ASP A 55 0.13 -1.52 -5.10
N ALA A 56 -0.51 -2.14 -4.12
CA ALA A 56 -1.82 -1.73 -3.61
C ALA A 56 -1.76 -0.34 -2.95
N ALA A 57 -0.73 -0.09 -2.14
CA ALA A 57 -0.46 1.22 -1.54
C ALA A 57 -0.29 2.29 -2.62
N ALA A 58 0.53 2.02 -3.65
CA ALA A 58 0.74 2.94 -4.76
C ALA A 58 -0.56 3.31 -5.50
N ARG A 59 -1.42 2.32 -5.78
CA ARG A 59 -2.74 2.56 -6.40
C ARG A 59 -3.66 3.40 -5.50
N ALA A 60 -3.66 3.13 -4.20
CA ALA A 60 -4.45 3.90 -3.23
C ALA A 60 -3.95 5.36 -3.13
N VAL A 61 -2.64 5.59 -3.19
CA VAL A 61 -2.07 6.95 -3.27
C VAL A 61 -2.51 7.65 -4.55
N ALA A 62 -2.45 6.99 -5.70
CA ALA A 62 -2.90 7.58 -6.97
C ALA A 62 -4.38 8.03 -6.90
N LYS A 63 -5.25 7.19 -6.34
CA LYS A 63 -6.66 7.52 -6.07
C LYS A 63 -6.81 8.70 -5.10
N GLY A 64 -5.98 8.77 -4.07
CA GLY A 64 -5.95 9.91 -3.14
C GLY A 64 -5.57 11.22 -3.83
N VAL A 65 -4.55 11.18 -4.70
CA VAL A 65 -4.11 12.33 -5.50
C VAL A 65 -5.21 12.80 -6.47
N GLU A 66 -5.94 11.89 -7.11
CA GLU A 66 -7.11 12.24 -7.93
C GLU A 66 -8.19 12.97 -7.12
N ARG A 67 -8.48 12.49 -5.90
CA ARG A 67 -9.42 13.15 -4.98
C ARG A 67 -8.95 14.53 -4.54
N MET A 68 -7.65 14.71 -4.28
CA MET A 68 -7.07 16.04 -4.00
C MET A 68 -7.28 17.01 -5.17
N LYS A 69 -7.05 16.56 -6.41
CA LYS A 69 -7.29 17.37 -7.62
C LYS A 69 -8.75 17.81 -7.73
N ASN A 70 -9.66 16.96 -7.29
CA ASN A 70 -11.10 17.25 -7.22
C ASN A 70 -11.52 18.06 -5.97
N LYS A 71 -10.56 18.57 -5.18
CA LYS A 71 -10.79 19.30 -3.92
C LYS A 71 -11.53 18.49 -2.84
N GLN A 72 -11.48 17.16 -2.92
CA GLN A 72 -12.12 16.25 -1.97
C GLN A 72 -11.12 15.84 -0.88
N ASN A 73 -10.74 16.78 -0.01
CA ASN A 73 -9.65 16.59 0.95
C ASN A 73 -9.89 15.42 1.92
N LEU A 74 -11.10 15.28 2.46
CA LEU A 74 -11.46 14.15 3.33
C LEU A 74 -11.36 12.81 2.59
N GLY A 75 -11.82 12.74 1.34
CA GLY A 75 -11.73 11.54 0.53
C GLY A 75 -10.28 11.19 0.17
N ALA A 76 -9.42 12.18 -0.03
CA ALA A 76 -7.99 11.98 -0.26
C ALA A 76 -7.31 11.38 0.98
N ILE A 77 -7.55 11.96 2.17
CA ILE A 77 -7.02 11.46 3.44
C ILE A 77 -7.42 10.00 3.67
N GLN A 78 -8.68 9.64 3.39
CA GLN A 78 -9.14 8.25 3.49
C GLN A 78 -8.36 7.31 2.54
N ALA A 79 -8.09 7.73 1.31
CA ALA A 79 -7.32 6.92 0.36
C ALA A 79 -5.84 6.78 0.77
N PHE A 80 -5.25 7.82 1.39
CA PHE A 80 -3.91 7.72 1.94
C PHE A 80 -3.84 6.82 3.18
N ASN A 81 -4.87 6.84 4.03
CA ASN A 81 -4.99 5.90 5.15
C ASN A 81 -5.13 4.46 4.63
N GLU A 82 -5.90 4.25 3.55
CA GLU A 82 -5.99 2.97 2.87
C GLU A 82 -4.60 2.52 2.37
N ALA A 83 -3.83 3.41 1.73
CA ALA A 83 -2.46 3.10 1.29
C ALA A 83 -1.56 2.62 2.44
N LEU A 84 -1.58 3.34 3.56
CA LEU A 84 -0.80 3.01 4.75
C LEU A 84 -1.26 1.73 5.46
N SER A 85 -2.49 1.28 5.22
CA SER A 85 -2.97 -0.01 5.72
C SER A 85 -2.42 -1.19 4.92
N TYR A 86 -2.09 -0.99 3.64
CA TYR A 86 -1.40 -2.00 2.83
C TYR A 86 0.10 -2.03 3.14
N ASP A 87 0.73 -0.86 3.18
CA ASP A 87 2.15 -0.71 3.47
C ASP A 87 2.40 0.50 4.37
N GLU A 88 2.69 0.23 5.64
CA GLU A 88 2.97 1.25 6.65
C GLU A 88 4.32 1.96 6.43
N HIS A 89 5.19 1.42 5.57
CA HIS A 89 6.49 1.96 5.19
C HIS A 89 6.43 2.68 3.82
N TYR A 90 5.23 2.98 3.30
CA TYR A 90 5.09 3.69 2.04
C TYR A 90 5.22 5.21 2.23
N ALA A 91 6.46 5.72 2.15
CA ALA A 91 6.79 7.13 2.44
C ALA A 91 5.95 8.15 1.64
N ASP A 92 5.69 7.90 0.35
CA ASP A 92 4.87 8.76 -0.52
C ASP A 92 3.45 8.98 0.03
N ALA A 93 2.86 7.98 0.71
CA ALA A 93 1.51 8.12 1.28
C ALA A 93 1.51 9.12 2.45
N TYR A 94 2.53 9.09 3.31
CA TYR A 94 2.69 10.09 4.37
C TYR A 94 2.89 11.49 3.79
N VAL A 95 3.74 11.63 2.76
CA VAL A 95 3.99 12.92 2.11
C VAL A 95 2.70 13.49 1.49
N ALA A 96 1.93 12.66 0.77
CA ALA A 96 0.69 13.09 0.14
C ALA A 96 -0.40 13.45 1.18
N ARG A 97 -0.49 12.68 2.28
CA ARG A 97 -1.40 12.99 3.39
C ARG A 97 -1.01 14.29 4.09
N ALA A 98 0.28 14.49 4.36
CA ALA A 98 0.81 15.71 4.96
C ALA A 98 0.52 16.95 4.10
N ALA A 99 0.75 16.87 2.78
CA ALA A 99 0.42 17.96 1.87
C ALA A 99 -1.08 18.32 1.91
N THR A 100 -1.96 17.32 1.98
CA THR A 100 -3.40 17.54 2.14
C THR A 100 -3.75 18.20 3.47
N LEU A 101 -3.14 17.74 4.57
CA LEU A 101 -3.36 18.29 5.91
C LEU A 101 -2.84 19.73 6.03
N ALA A 102 -1.68 20.03 5.45
CA ALA A 102 -1.10 21.37 5.40
C ALA A 102 -2.01 22.34 4.62
N ASN A 103 -2.58 21.89 3.49
CA ASN A 103 -3.56 22.66 2.73
C ASN A 103 -4.85 22.94 3.53
N ASP A 104 -5.25 22.01 4.41
CA ASP A 104 -6.36 22.19 5.36
C ASP A 104 -5.97 23.05 6.58
N GLY A 105 -4.74 23.57 6.64
CA GLY A 105 -4.22 24.37 7.75
C GLY A 105 -3.92 23.58 9.02
N LYS A 106 -3.90 22.25 8.94
CA LYS A 106 -3.55 21.32 10.02
C LYS A 106 -2.05 21.03 9.99
N PHE A 107 -1.26 22.04 10.37
CA PHE A 107 0.19 21.98 10.23
C PHE A 107 0.86 20.97 11.18
N GLU A 108 0.43 20.90 12.43
CA GLU A 108 1.00 19.97 13.43
C GLU A 108 0.95 18.49 12.98
N PRO A 109 -0.21 17.92 12.60
CA PRO A 109 -0.24 16.54 12.10
C PRO A 109 0.46 16.37 10.74
N ALA A 110 0.50 17.42 9.91
CA ALA A 110 1.24 17.37 8.64
C ALA A 110 2.75 17.22 8.88
N VAL A 111 3.32 17.96 9.84
CA VAL A 111 4.73 17.83 10.23
C VAL A 111 5.01 16.43 10.75
N GLY A 112 4.16 15.89 11.63
CA GLY A 112 4.34 14.52 12.13
C GLY A 112 4.33 13.45 11.04
N ASP A 113 3.51 13.61 10.00
CA ASP A 113 3.54 12.71 8.84
C ASP A 113 4.83 12.87 8.01
N LEU A 114 5.33 14.09 7.83
CA LEU A 114 6.58 14.35 7.10
C LEU A 114 7.80 13.80 7.84
N GLU A 115 7.81 13.89 9.16
CA GLU A 115 8.85 13.27 9.99
C GLU A 115 8.88 11.75 9.83
N ARG A 116 7.70 11.10 9.81
CA ARG A 116 7.62 9.66 9.53
C ARG A 116 8.11 9.33 8.12
N ALA A 117 7.73 10.11 7.12
CA ALA A 117 8.21 9.91 5.75
C ALA A 117 9.74 9.99 5.68
N LEU A 118 10.36 10.95 6.37
CA LEU A 118 11.82 11.13 6.45
C LEU A 118 12.51 10.07 7.31
N ALA A 119 11.82 9.48 8.28
CA ALA A 119 12.34 8.34 9.04
C ALA A 119 12.40 7.06 8.19
N ILE A 120 11.47 6.90 7.25
CA ILE A 120 11.44 5.77 6.30
C ILE A 120 12.44 5.99 5.16
N ASP A 121 12.40 7.16 4.54
CA ASP A 121 13.30 7.57 3.47
C ASP A 121 13.86 8.97 3.77
N CYS A 122 15.08 8.99 4.32
CA CYS A 122 15.73 10.21 4.74
C CYS A 122 16.08 11.13 3.58
N GLU A 123 16.24 10.62 2.35
CA GLU A 123 16.57 11.36 1.13
C GLU A 123 15.33 11.72 0.30
N HIS A 124 14.12 11.49 0.83
CA HIS A 124 12.89 11.79 0.12
C HIS A 124 12.74 13.29 -0.16
N GLN A 125 12.98 13.68 -1.42
CA GLN A 125 13.06 15.08 -1.84
C GLN A 125 11.77 15.87 -1.52
N ASN A 126 10.61 15.30 -1.86
CA ASN A 126 9.32 15.96 -1.59
C ASN A 126 9.08 16.14 -0.09
N ALA A 127 9.40 15.15 0.76
CA ALA A 127 9.21 15.26 2.20
C ALA A 127 10.05 16.40 2.80
N ARG A 128 11.33 16.51 2.39
CA ARG A 128 12.23 17.61 2.79
C ARG A 128 11.72 18.97 2.35
N GLN A 129 11.16 19.07 1.15
CA GLN A 129 10.59 20.33 0.66
C GLN A 129 9.32 20.69 1.43
N TYR A 130 8.40 19.75 1.61
CA TYR A 130 7.13 19.99 2.27
C TYR A 130 7.29 20.31 3.76
N ILE A 131 8.26 19.73 4.47
CA ILE A 131 8.43 20.03 5.90
C ILE A 131 8.86 21.48 6.10
N VAL A 132 9.79 21.97 5.28
CA VAL A 132 10.23 23.37 5.33
C VAL A 132 9.07 24.32 5.04
N THR A 133 8.31 24.09 3.96
CA THR A 133 7.18 24.96 3.60
C THR A 133 6.05 24.90 4.63
N THR A 134 5.77 23.73 5.20
CA THR A 134 4.76 23.53 6.24
C THR A 134 5.14 24.27 7.53
N LEU A 135 6.40 24.17 7.97
CA LEU A 135 6.89 24.88 9.16
C LEU A 135 6.86 26.40 8.98
N LEU A 136 7.24 26.91 7.81
CA LEU A 136 7.15 28.34 7.48
C LEU A 136 5.69 28.84 7.50
N ALA A 137 4.79 28.08 6.88
CA ALA A 137 3.36 28.41 6.87
C ALA A 137 2.76 28.39 8.30
N TRP A 138 3.19 27.42 9.12
CA TRP A 138 2.77 27.32 10.51
C TRP A 138 3.24 28.52 11.34
N GLY A 139 4.52 28.90 11.24
CA GLY A 139 5.08 30.07 11.92
C GLY A 139 4.43 31.40 11.49
N ASN A 140 4.21 31.60 10.19
CA ASN A 140 3.56 32.80 9.66
C ASN A 140 2.14 32.98 10.21
N ARG A 141 1.39 31.89 10.41
CA ARG A 141 0.04 31.95 10.98
C ARG A 141 0.01 32.52 12.40
N TYR A 142 1.03 32.25 13.22
CA TYR A 142 1.11 32.81 14.57
C TYR A 142 1.56 34.28 14.58
N HIS A 143 2.41 34.68 13.63
CA HIS A 143 2.93 36.05 13.56
C HIS A 143 1.87 37.10 13.20
N HIS A 144 0.91 36.77 12.34
CA HIS A 144 -0.18 37.68 11.96
C HIS A 144 -1.24 37.90 13.06
N GLY A 145 -1.18 37.16 14.18
CA GLY A 145 -2.03 37.40 15.36
C GLY A 145 -1.55 38.51 16.29
N CYS A 146 -0.36 39.09 16.05
CA CYS A 146 0.27 40.11 16.88
C CYS A 146 0.40 41.47 16.19
N PHE A 147 -0.61 41.90 15.43
CA PHE A 147 -0.75 43.32 15.12
C PHE A 147 -1.30 44.02 16.37
N TRP A 148 -0.40 44.66 17.10
CA TRP A 148 -0.72 45.54 18.22
C TRP A 148 -1.68 46.63 17.75
N ASN A 149 -2.80 46.74 18.46
CA ASN A 149 -3.80 47.80 18.34
C ASN A 149 -3.33 49.04 19.13
#